data_AF-A0A7S2YLI2-F1
#
_entry.id   AF-A0A7S2YLI2-F1
#
_cell.length_a   1.000
_cell.length_b   1.000
_cell.length_c   1.000
_cell.angle_alpha   90.00
_cell.angle_beta   90.00
_cell.angle_gamma   90.00
#
_symmetry.space_group_name_H-M   'P 1'
#
loop_
_entity.id
_entity.type
_entity.pdbx_description
1 polymer ?
#
loop_
_entity_poly.entity_id
_entity_poly.type
_entity_poly.pdbx_seq_one_letter_code
_entity_poly.pdbx_strand_id
1 'polypeptide(L)'
;GDCHIKGGYVLGAPTFTVKLACVSFYKNLEKGLPAGSGLFCVVDAVTGAPLAVMQENRFMTDLRTGAAGAVALKYTTHATDDLTVGFIGAGAIARNMARAAKAVRPHMTGVVYAKQGAEEFAMEMSEELGVEFQIATSAAGLCAQSNAIFT
;
A
#
# COMPACT_ATOMS: atom_id res chain seq x y z
N GLY A 1 11.32 7.49 -15.32
CA GLY A 1 10.01 6.87 -15.50
C GLY A 1 10.21 5.58 -16.23
N ASP A 2 9.44 4.57 -15.86
CA ASP A 2 9.46 3.23 -16.41
C ASP A 2 8.01 2.75 -16.58
N CYS A 3 7.82 1.78 -17.48
CA CYS A 3 6.53 1.19 -17.77
C CYS A 3 6.63 -0.32 -17.61
N HIS A 4 5.73 -0.89 -16.82
CA HIS A 4 5.63 -2.31 -16.62
C HIS A 4 4.30 -2.86 -17.09
N ILE A 5 4.35 -4.01 -17.78
CA ILE A 5 3.17 -4.79 -18.15
C ILE A 5 3.07 -5.97 -17.19
N LYS A 6 1.92 -6.13 -16.54
CA LYS A 6 1.68 -7.18 -15.54
C LYS A 6 0.36 -7.88 -15.84
N GLY A 7 0.40 -9.17 -16.16
CA GLY A 7 -0.79 -10.01 -16.30
C GLY A 7 -1.07 -10.80 -15.03
N GLY A 8 -2.34 -11.05 -14.74
CA GLY A 8 -2.78 -11.93 -13.66
C GLY A 8 -4.04 -12.69 -14.03
N TYR A 9 -4.03 -14.00 -13.79
CA TYR A 9 -5.18 -14.88 -13.92
C TYR A 9 -5.24 -15.77 -12.68
N VAL A 10 -6.42 -15.87 -12.08
CA VAL A 10 -6.71 -16.82 -11.01
C VAL A 10 -7.42 -18.01 -11.63
N LEU A 11 -6.92 -19.23 -11.39
CA LEU A 11 -7.48 -20.43 -11.99
C LEU A 11 -8.99 -20.55 -11.72
N GLY A 12 -9.78 -20.69 -12.79
CA GLY A 12 -11.24 -20.79 -12.72
C GLY A 12 -11.98 -19.45 -12.64
N ALA A 13 -11.28 -18.31 -12.56
CA ALA A 13 -11.93 -17.01 -12.62
C ALA A 13 -12.52 -16.75 -14.03
N PRO A 14 -13.63 -16.01 -14.15
CA PRO A 14 -14.24 -15.67 -15.43
C PRO A 14 -13.45 -14.62 -16.21
N THR A 15 -12.45 -13.99 -15.58
CA THR A 15 -11.66 -12.90 -16.18
C THR A 15 -10.18 -13.04 -15.86
N PHE A 16 -9.32 -12.52 -16.75
CA PHE A 16 -7.94 -12.17 -16.45
C PHE A 16 -7.73 -10.66 -16.60
N THR A 17 -6.68 -10.14 -15.97
CA THR A 17 -6.42 -8.69 -15.95
C THR A 17 -4.99 -8.41 -16.39
N VAL A 18 -4.82 -7.40 -17.25
CA VAL A 18 -3.51 -6.85 -17.62
C VAL A 18 -3.41 -5.41 -17.14
N LYS A 19 -2.32 -5.09 -16.46
CA LYS A 19 -2.00 -3.75 -16.00
C LYS A 19 -0.86 -3.17 -16.83
N LEU A 20 -1.07 -1.96 -17.33
CA LEU A 20 0.01 -1.07 -17.77
C LEU A 20 0.34 -0.11 -16.61
N ALA A 21 1.50 -0.26 -15.99
CA ALA A 21 1.91 0.54 -14.83
C ALA A 21 3.03 1.50 -15.23
N CYS A 22 2.71 2.79 -15.37
CA CYS A 22 3.68 3.84 -15.62
C CYS A 22 4.13 4.44 -14.28
N VAL A 23 5.34 4.12 -13.84
CA VAL A 23 5.85 4.46 -12.51
C VAL A 23 7.20 5.18 -12.57
N SER A 24 7.70 5.63 -11.41
CA SER A 24 8.98 6.32 -11.25
C SER A 24 9.15 7.59 -12.10
N PHE A 25 8.06 8.31 -12.37
CA PHE A 25 8.10 9.66 -12.96
C PHE A 25 8.22 10.71 -11.85
N TYR A 26 9.16 10.56 -10.92
CA TYR A 26 9.23 11.39 -9.70
C TYR A 26 9.36 12.90 -9.95
N LYS A 27 10.03 13.30 -11.04
CA LYS A 27 10.14 14.71 -11.46
C LYS A 27 8.81 15.33 -11.91
N ASN A 28 7.75 14.53 -12.11
CA ASN A 28 6.42 15.07 -12.38
C ASN A 28 5.86 15.84 -11.19
N LEU A 29 6.28 15.51 -9.97
CA LEU A 29 5.86 16.22 -8.76
C LEU A 29 6.26 17.70 -8.81
N GLU A 30 7.44 18.02 -9.36
CA GLU A 30 7.92 19.39 -9.58
C GLU A 30 7.02 20.19 -10.56
N LYS A 31 6.21 19.49 -11.36
CA LYS A 31 5.28 20.06 -12.33
C LYS A 31 3.82 19.97 -11.88
N GLY A 32 3.55 19.54 -10.64
CA GLY A 32 2.21 19.28 -10.15
C GLY A 32 1.50 18.08 -10.82
N LEU A 33 2.26 17.20 -11.48
CA LEU A 33 1.74 16.02 -12.15
C LEU A 33 1.97 14.75 -11.29
N PRO A 34 1.13 13.70 -11.43
CA PRO A 34 1.34 12.45 -10.71
C PRO A 34 2.68 11.78 -11.08
N ALA A 35 3.37 11.25 -10.06
CA ALA A 35 4.61 10.47 -10.24
C ALA A 35 4.40 9.07 -10.86
N GLY A 36 3.14 8.68 -11.04
CA GLY A 36 2.75 7.46 -11.73
C GLY A 36 1.29 7.48 -12.14
N SER A 37 0.96 6.67 -13.13
CA SER A 37 -0.39 6.44 -13.66
C SER A 37 -0.41 5.05 -14.32
N GLY A 38 -1.42 4.76 -15.12
CA GLY A 38 -1.56 3.48 -15.77
C GLY A 38 -2.99 3.18 -16.18
N LEU A 39 -3.20 1.92 -16.53
CA LEU A 39 -4.52 1.38 -16.76
C LEU A 39 -4.58 -0.09 -16.37
N PHE A 40 -5.79 -0.54 -16.08
CA PHE A 40 -6.14 -1.95 -15.97
C PHE A 40 -7.08 -2.30 -17.11
N CYS A 41 -6.79 -3.38 -17.82
CA CYS A 41 -7.67 -4.00 -18.80
C CYS A 41 -8.17 -5.32 -18.23
N VAL A 42 -9.48 -5.45 -18.07
CA VAL A 42 -10.14 -6.68 -17.65
C VAL A 42 -10.66 -7.38 -18.89
N VAL A 43 -10.34 -8.65 -19.04
CA VAL A 43 -10.64 -9.45 -20.23
C VAL A 43 -11.38 -10.70 -19.82
N ASP A 44 -12.42 -11.04 -20.57
CA ASP A 44 -13.15 -12.30 -20.44
C ASP A 44 -12.21 -13.48 -20.71
N ALA A 45 -12.10 -14.41 -19.75
CA ALA A 45 -11.15 -15.51 -19.82
C ALA A 45 -11.55 -16.63 -20.78
N VAL A 46 -12.80 -16.65 -21.25
CA VAL A 46 -13.33 -17.67 -22.17
C VAL A 46 -13.27 -17.18 -23.62
N THR A 47 -13.70 -15.95 -23.85
CA THR A 47 -13.86 -15.37 -25.19
C THR A 47 -12.69 -14.47 -25.61
N GLY A 48 -11.89 -13.99 -24.65
CA GLY A 48 -10.84 -13.01 -24.90
C GLY A 48 -11.35 -11.58 -25.15
N ALA A 49 -12.66 -11.34 -24.98
CA ALA A 49 -13.25 -10.02 -25.17
C ALA A 49 -12.83 -9.05 -24.05
N PRO A 50 -12.34 -7.83 -24.36
CA PRO A 50 -12.13 -6.81 -23.35
C PRO A 50 -13.46 -6.40 -22.71
N LEU A 51 -13.55 -6.51 -21.39
CA LEU A 51 -14.75 -6.17 -20.63
C LEU A 51 -14.68 -4.75 -20.06
N ALA A 52 -13.49 -4.31 -19.65
CA ALA A 52 -13.30 -2.97 -19.11
C ALA A 52 -11.87 -2.46 -19.32
N VAL A 53 -11.73 -1.16 -19.56
CA VAL A 53 -10.47 -0.43 -19.47
C VAL A 53 -10.65 0.66 -18.43
N MET A 54 -9.89 0.56 -17.35
CA MET A 54 -9.95 1.49 -16.23
C MET A 54 -8.67 2.32 -16.22
N GLN A 55 -8.80 3.64 -16.33
CA GLN A 55 -7.69 4.53 -16.03
C GLN A 55 -7.29 4.34 -14.57
N GLU A 56 -6.00 4.20 -14.33
CA GLU A 56 -5.49 3.95 -13.00
C GLU A 56 -4.48 4.99 -12.55
N ASN A 57 -4.96 5.91 -11.72
CA ASN A 57 -4.14 6.95 -11.09
C ASN A 57 -3.73 6.52 -9.68
N ARG A 58 -3.09 5.35 -9.60
CA ARG A 58 -2.55 4.73 -8.37
C ARG A 58 -3.53 4.18 -7.34
N PHE A 59 -4.83 4.49 -7.40
CA PHE A 59 -5.80 4.04 -6.39
C PHE A 59 -5.77 2.51 -6.17
N MET A 60 -6.05 1.73 -7.21
CA MET A 60 -6.05 0.27 -7.11
C MET A 60 -4.64 -0.28 -6.80
N THR A 61 -3.60 0.38 -7.30
CA THR A 61 -2.21 0.00 -7.02
C THR A 61 -1.86 0.14 -5.56
N ASP A 62 -2.16 1.27 -4.95
CA ASP A 62 -1.80 1.53 -3.56
C ASP A 62 -2.64 0.63 -2.64
N LEU A 63 -3.93 0.44 -2.95
CA LEU A 63 -4.81 -0.49 -2.23
C LEU A 63 -4.28 -1.93 -2.26
N ARG A 64 -4.03 -2.49 -3.45
CA ARG A 64 -3.55 -3.89 -3.57
C ARG A 64 -2.13 -4.07 -3.03
N THR A 65 -1.31 -3.02 -3.05
CA THR A 65 0.04 -3.05 -2.44
C THR A 65 -0.08 -3.13 -0.92
N GLY A 66 -0.97 -2.34 -0.31
CA GLY A 66 -1.30 -2.45 1.11
C GLY A 66 -1.83 -3.83 1.49
N ALA A 67 -2.81 -4.34 0.73
CA ALA A 67 -3.39 -5.67 0.96
C ALA A 67 -2.36 -6.80 0.89
N ALA A 68 -1.43 -6.77 -0.08
CA ALA A 68 -0.36 -7.75 -0.18
C ALA A 68 0.56 -7.73 1.06
N GLY A 69 0.92 -6.53 1.54
CA GLY A 69 1.69 -6.37 2.78
C GLY A 69 0.97 -6.91 4.02
N ALA A 70 -0.35 -6.67 4.11
CA ALA A 70 -1.17 -7.20 5.20
C ALA A 70 -1.28 -8.73 5.18
N VAL A 71 -1.36 -9.35 4.00
CA VAL A 71 -1.32 -10.82 3.88
C VAL A 71 0.00 -11.35 4.41
N ALA A 72 1.14 -10.73 4.04
CA ALA A 72 2.43 -11.12 4.59
C ALA A 72 2.45 -10.99 6.12
N LEU A 73 2.06 -9.82 6.65
CA LEU A 73 1.97 -9.57 8.08
C LEU A 73 1.12 -10.61 8.82
N LYS A 74 -0.04 -10.98 8.24
CA LYS A 74 -0.98 -11.95 8.82
C LYS A 74 -0.34 -13.32 9.02
N TYR A 75 0.54 -13.75 8.14
CA TYR A 75 1.13 -15.09 8.18
C TYR A 75 2.54 -15.13 8.77
N THR A 76 3.17 -13.98 9.00
CA THR A 76 4.49 -13.89 9.64
C THR A 76 4.44 -13.40 11.09
N THR A 77 3.25 -13.21 11.67
CA THR A 77 3.03 -12.82 13.07
C THR A 77 1.88 -13.62 13.66
N HIS A 78 1.73 -13.64 14.98
CA HIS A 78 0.57 -14.24 15.65
C HIS A 78 -0.47 -13.18 16.00
N ALA A 79 -1.74 -13.59 16.10
CA ALA A 79 -2.84 -12.69 16.46
C ALA A 79 -2.80 -12.25 17.94
N THR A 80 -2.06 -12.99 18.77
CA THR A 80 -1.86 -12.73 20.20
C THR A 80 -0.65 -11.84 20.48
N ASP A 81 0.16 -11.52 19.47
CA ASP A 81 1.34 -10.68 19.64
C ASP A 81 0.90 -9.25 19.94
N ASP A 82 1.58 -8.62 20.91
CA ASP A 82 1.55 -7.17 21.05
C ASP A 82 2.41 -6.58 19.92
N LEU A 83 1.74 -6.04 18.90
CA LEU A 83 2.34 -5.77 17.60
C LEU A 83 2.43 -4.26 17.34
N THR A 84 3.63 -3.73 17.40
CA THR A 84 3.98 -2.39 16.91
C THR A 84 4.43 -2.49 15.46
N VAL A 85 3.65 -1.90 14.54
CA VAL A 85 3.96 -1.87 13.11
C VAL A 85 4.63 -0.55 12.74
N GLY A 86 5.84 -0.66 12.21
CA GLY A 86 6.64 0.46 11.73
C GLY A 86 6.34 0.83 10.27
N PHE A 87 6.26 2.13 10.00
CA PHE A 87 6.06 2.71 8.67
C PHE A 87 7.18 3.69 8.35
N ILE A 88 8.07 3.31 7.43
CA ILE A 88 9.03 4.25 6.83
C ILE A 88 8.36 4.90 5.63
N GLY A 89 8.17 6.21 5.71
CA GLY A 89 7.40 6.99 4.75
C GLY A 89 5.95 7.18 5.17
N ALA A 90 5.42 8.36 4.85
CA ALA A 90 4.09 8.83 5.24
C ALA A 90 3.21 9.13 4.00
N GLY A 91 3.37 8.34 2.93
CA GLY A 91 2.66 8.53 1.66
C GLY A 91 1.35 7.74 1.55
N ALA A 92 0.73 7.77 0.37
CA ALA A 92 -0.52 7.05 0.09
C ALA A 92 -0.42 5.52 0.26
N ILE A 93 0.71 4.92 -0.11
CA ILE A 93 0.95 3.47 0.12
C ILE A 93 0.99 3.16 1.61
N ALA A 94 1.71 3.96 2.41
CA ALA A 94 1.81 3.74 3.85
C ALA A 94 0.43 3.79 4.53
N ARG A 95 -0.44 4.72 4.11
CA ARG A 95 -1.82 4.82 4.63
C ARG A 95 -2.64 3.57 4.29
N ASN A 96 -2.55 3.09 3.05
CA ASN A 96 -3.22 1.86 2.65
C ASN A 96 -2.65 0.62 3.36
N MET A 97 -1.35 0.57 3.62
CA MET A 97 -0.72 -0.47 4.43
C MET A 97 -1.20 -0.43 5.88
N ALA A 98 -1.32 0.75 6.50
CA ALA A 98 -1.85 0.90 7.85
C ALA A 98 -3.29 0.39 7.96
N ARG A 99 -4.17 0.81 7.03
CA ARG A 99 -5.55 0.30 6.92
C ARG A 99 -5.60 -1.21 6.77
N ALA A 100 -4.80 -1.77 5.85
CA ALA A 100 -4.77 -3.20 5.59
C ALA A 100 -4.20 -3.99 6.78
N ALA A 101 -3.16 -3.47 7.44
CA ALA A 101 -2.56 -4.07 8.63
C ALA A 101 -3.57 -4.12 9.80
N LYS A 102 -4.29 -3.02 10.07
CA LYS A 102 -5.38 -2.98 11.06
C LYS A 102 -6.45 -4.03 10.79
N ALA A 103 -6.82 -4.23 9.52
CA ALA A 103 -7.83 -5.21 9.12
C ALA A 103 -7.44 -6.66 9.45
N VAL A 104 -6.14 -6.98 9.51
CA VAL A 104 -5.65 -8.33 9.88
C VAL A 104 -5.09 -8.43 11.30
N ARG A 105 -4.77 -7.29 11.92
CA ARG A 105 -4.26 -7.15 13.30
C ARG A 105 -4.99 -6.00 14.01
N PRO A 106 -6.21 -6.26 14.53
CA PRO A 106 -7.05 -5.21 15.11
C PRO A 106 -6.44 -4.51 16.34
N HIS A 107 -5.49 -5.13 17.04
CA HIS A 107 -4.88 -4.59 18.25
C HIS A 107 -3.47 -4.02 18.03
N MET A 108 -3.02 -3.88 16.78
CA MET A 108 -1.70 -3.30 16.52
C MET A 108 -1.63 -1.84 16.97
N THR A 109 -0.43 -1.39 17.31
CA THR A 109 -0.05 0.03 17.38
C THR A 109 0.84 0.37 16.18
N GLY A 110 1.02 1.66 15.94
CA GLY A 110 1.83 2.16 14.83
C GLY A 110 3.00 3.02 15.30
N VAL A 111 4.09 2.98 14.53
CA VAL A 111 5.15 3.99 14.62
C VAL A 111 5.54 4.43 13.22
N VAL A 112 5.65 5.74 12.99
CA VAL A 112 5.96 6.31 11.67
C VAL A 112 7.24 7.13 11.71
N TYR A 113 8.05 7.00 10.67
CA TYR A 113 9.17 7.90 10.39
C TYR A 113 9.11 8.32 8.93
N ALA A 114 9.09 9.63 8.68
CA ALA A 114 9.17 10.19 7.34
C ALA A 114 9.88 11.54 7.36
N LYS A 115 10.52 11.92 6.25
CA LYS A 115 11.15 13.24 6.11
C LYS A 115 10.13 14.38 6.18
N GLN A 116 8.90 14.13 5.72
CA GLN A 116 7.78 15.06 5.68
C GLN A 116 6.48 14.28 5.89
N GLY A 117 5.47 14.92 6.48
CA GLY A 117 4.12 14.36 6.63
C GLY A 117 3.94 13.30 7.71
N ALA A 118 4.93 13.06 8.57
CA ALA A 118 4.81 12.07 9.65
C ALA A 118 3.73 12.44 10.68
N GLU A 119 3.62 13.72 11.04
CA GLU A 119 2.60 14.24 11.96
C GLU A 119 1.19 14.09 11.40
N GLU A 120 0.97 14.53 10.15
CA GLU A 120 -0.31 14.37 9.46
C GLU A 120 -0.70 12.90 9.36
N PHE A 121 0.23 12.03 8.95
CA PHE A 121 -0.02 10.59 8.89
C PHE A 121 -0.41 10.01 10.25
N ALA A 122 0.34 10.33 11.31
CA ALA A 122 0.08 9.79 12.64
C ALA A 122 -1.29 10.25 13.15
N MET A 123 -1.64 11.53 12.96
CA MET A 123 -2.94 12.09 13.32
C MET A 123 -4.08 11.40 12.55
N GLU A 124 -4.02 11.42 11.21
CA GLU A 124 -5.06 10.85 10.35
C GLU A 124 -5.28 9.36 10.59
N MET A 125 -4.21 8.57 10.66
CA MET A 125 -4.31 7.12 10.84
C MET A 125 -4.71 6.75 12.26
N SER A 126 -4.35 7.56 13.27
CA SER A 126 -4.84 7.33 14.62
C SER A 126 -6.35 7.55 14.72
N GLU A 127 -6.82 8.67 14.16
CA GLU A 127 -8.25 9.00 14.13
C GLU A 127 -9.07 7.99 13.34
N GLU A 128 -8.63 7.67 12.12
CA GLU A 128 -9.36 6.76 11.23
C GLU A 128 -9.42 5.32 11.76
N LEU A 129 -8.32 4.82 12.32
CA LEU A 129 -8.17 3.40 12.67
C LEU A 129 -8.44 3.10 14.16
N GLY A 130 -8.55 4.14 14.99
CA GLY A 130 -8.72 4.00 16.44
C GLY A 130 -7.55 3.24 17.08
N VAL A 131 -6.32 3.52 16.66
CA VAL A 131 -5.08 2.95 17.23
C VAL A 131 -4.06 4.06 17.41
N GLU A 132 -3.13 3.89 18.35
CA GLU A 132 -2.07 4.86 18.56
C GLU A 132 -1.02 4.78 17.45
N PHE A 133 -0.65 5.94 16.86
CA PHE A 133 0.56 6.09 16.06
C PHE A 133 1.56 7.04 16.73
N GLN A 134 2.75 6.53 17.03
CA GLN A 134 3.87 7.32 17.51
C GLN A 134 4.74 7.81 16.35
N ILE A 135 5.42 8.94 16.56
CA ILE A 135 6.35 9.50 15.57
C ILE A 135 7.78 9.23 16.04
N ALA A 136 8.53 8.47 15.25
CA ALA A 136 9.95 8.25 15.48
C ALA A 136 10.78 9.40 14.88
N THR A 137 11.85 9.79 15.57
CA THR A 137 12.76 10.86 15.13
C THR A 137 13.82 10.39 14.13
N SER A 138 13.99 9.08 13.97
CA SER A 138 14.90 8.47 13.01
C SER A 138 14.41 7.09 12.58
N ALA A 139 14.86 6.64 11.41
CA ALA A 139 14.59 5.27 10.93
C ALA A 139 15.13 4.22 11.92
N ALA A 140 16.30 4.46 12.53
CA ALA A 140 16.86 3.56 13.54
C ALA A 140 15.96 3.47 14.79
N GLY A 141 15.44 4.61 15.25
CA GLY A 141 14.49 4.66 16.37
C GLY A 141 13.19 3.90 16.06
N LEU A 142 12.69 4.02 14.84
CA LEU A 142 11.53 3.24 14.37
C LEU A 142 11.82 1.74 14.40
N CYS A 143 12.96 1.31 13.86
CA CYS A 143 13.33 -0.10 13.84
C CYS A 143 13.45 -0.70 15.24
N ALA A 144 13.97 0.07 16.21
CA ALA A 144 14.10 -0.38 17.59
C ALA A 144 12.76 -0.58 18.33
N GLN A 145 11.69 0.07 17.85
CA GLN A 145 10.36 0.04 18.47
C GLN A 145 9.37 -0.89 17.75
N SER A 146 9.72 -1.38 16.55
CA SER A 146 8.79 -2.11 15.68
C SER A 146 9.03 -3.61 15.73
N ASN A 147 7.95 -4.40 15.68
CA ASN A 147 8.01 -5.85 15.49
C ASN A 147 7.96 -6.24 14.00
N ALA A 148 7.30 -5.41 13.18
CA ALA A 148 7.22 -5.55 11.73
C ALA A 148 7.34 -4.17 11.08
N ILE A 149 7.96 -4.08 9.91
CA ILE A 149 8.26 -2.79 9.26
C ILE A 149 7.83 -2.81 7.79
N PHE A 150 7.07 -1.80 7.39
CA PHE A 150 6.82 -1.44 6.01
C PHE A 150 7.72 -0.26 5.59
N THR A 151 8.23 -0.28 4.36
CA THR A 151 9.17 0.71 3.81
C THR A 151 8.79 1.18 2.41
#